data_AF-X1U8G2-F1
#
_entry.id   AF-X1U8G2-F1
#
_cell.length_a   1.000
_cell.length_b   1.000
_cell.length_c   1.000
_cell.angle_alpha   90.00
_cell.angle_beta   90.00
_cell.angle_gamma   90.00
#
_symmetry.space_group_name_H-M   'P 1'
#
loop_
_entity.id
_entity.type
_entity.pdbx_description
1 polymer ?
#
loop_
_entity_poly.entity_id
_entity_poly.type
_entity_poly.pdbx_seq_one_letter_code
_entity_poly.pdbx_strand_id
1 'polypeptide(L)'
;MPSLPKLPKLGGFPKPPRISEIIKKANPVREIVEDARDLIKTGREEIGEVASSLRVEEQNKAPSEEKPIITTKTAIESGTACISCCRDHLSTSSSALSEGMRFARDKGIRNPEALRRIRIAFDELNAMERIDLAPDETVKLKGAEKDLANWTLRGSR
;
A
#
# COMPACT_ATOMS: atom_id res chain seq x y z
N MET A 1 42.60 41.56 -5.47
CA MET A 1 41.53 40.74 -4.87
C MET A 1 41.58 39.36 -5.49
N PRO A 2 41.64 38.26 -4.72
CA PRO A 2 41.70 36.92 -5.29
C PRO A 2 40.32 36.53 -5.86
N SER A 3 40.30 36.05 -7.10
CA SER A 3 39.09 35.58 -7.79
C SER A 3 38.62 34.26 -7.18
N LEU A 4 37.33 34.18 -6.84
CA LEU A 4 36.69 32.97 -6.33
C LEU A 4 36.76 31.81 -7.35
N PRO A 5 36.97 30.56 -6.90
CA PRO A 5 36.97 29.39 -7.78
C PRO A 5 35.55 29.08 -8.27
N LYS A 6 35.42 28.74 -9.57
CA LYS A 6 34.15 28.35 -10.19
C LYS A 6 33.72 26.97 -9.69
N LEU A 7 32.49 26.86 -9.20
CA LEU A 7 31.86 25.60 -8.79
C LEU A 7 31.74 24.63 -10.00
N PRO A 8 31.94 23.31 -9.79
CA PRO A 8 31.73 22.32 -10.84
C PRO A 8 30.24 22.22 -11.18
N LYS A 9 29.93 22.11 -12.48
CA LYS A 9 28.57 21.89 -12.98
C LYS A 9 28.10 20.51 -12.51
N LEU A 10 27.07 20.49 -11.66
CA LEU A 10 26.37 19.26 -11.32
C LEU A 10 25.85 18.62 -12.61
N GLY A 11 26.37 17.43 -12.94
CA GLY A 11 25.89 16.62 -14.04
C GLY A 11 24.39 16.41 -13.92
N GLY A 12 23.67 16.66 -15.01
CA GLY A 12 22.21 16.58 -15.04
C GLY A 12 21.74 15.19 -14.61
N PHE A 13 20.82 15.15 -13.65
CA PHE A 13 20.07 13.93 -13.33
C PHE A 13 19.44 13.36 -14.60
N PRO A 14 19.53 12.04 -14.84
CA PRO A 14 18.84 11.41 -15.96
C PRO A 14 17.35 11.68 -15.82
N LYS A 15 16.75 12.29 -16.86
CA LYS A 15 15.31 12.54 -16.87
C LYS A 15 14.57 11.20 -16.78
N PRO A 16 13.48 11.10 -16.00
CA PRO A 16 12.68 9.89 -15.97
C PRO A 16 12.18 9.58 -17.39
N PRO A 17 12.23 8.31 -17.81
CA PRO A 17 11.75 7.92 -19.13
C PRO A 17 10.27 8.32 -19.28
N ARG A 18 9.93 8.88 -20.45
CA ARG A 18 8.54 9.25 -20.73
C ARG A 18 7.71 7.98 -20.82
N ILE A 19 6.62 7.92 -20.05
CA ILE A 19 5.65 6.81 -20.06
C ILE A 19 5.22 6.47 -21.50
N SER A 20 5.12 7.48 -22.38
CA SER A 20 4.77 7.31 -23.80
C SER A 20 5.81 6.57 -24.64
N GLU A 21 7.09 6.54 -24.27
CA GLU A 21 8.15 5.79 -24.96
C GLU A 21 8.23 4.35 -24.47
N ILE A 22 7.86 4.09 -23.21
CA ILE A 22 7.78 2.76 -22.61
C ILE A 22 6.58 1.98 -23.19
N ILE A 23 5.45 2.66 -23.39
CA ILE A 23 4.21 2.05 -23.91
C ILE A 23 4.34 1.62 -25.38
N LYS A 24 5.13 2.34 -26.20
CA LYS A 24 5.30 2.01 -27.63
C LYS A 24 6.14 0.76 -27.90
N LYS A 25 7.00 0.35 -26.97
CA LYS A 25 7.87 -0.83 -27.11
C LYS A 25 7.24 -2.13 -26.60
N ALA A 26 6.11 -2.06 -25.90
CA ALA A 26 5.45 -3.21 -25.32
C ALA A 26 4.04 -3.41 -25.92
N ASN A 27 3.98 -3.86 -27.17
CA ASN A 27 2.74 -4.40 -27.74
C ASN A 27 2.62 -5.94 -27.75
N PRO A 28 3.08 -6.71 -26.72
CA PRO A 28 2.59 -8.07 -26.46
C PRO A 28 1.50 -8.09 -25.35
N VAL A 29 1.29 -6.98 -24.64
CA VAL A 29 0.35 -6.91 -23.50
C VAL A 29 -1.10 -6.92 -23.97
N ARG A 30 -1.40 -6.42 -25.17
CA ARG A 30 -2.76 -6.37 -25.70
C ARG A 30 -3.31 -7.78 -26.00
N GLU A 31 -2.48 -8.64 -26.55
CA GLU A 31 -2.82 -10.04 -26.86
C GLU A 31 -3.08 -10.82 -25.56
N ILE A 32 -2.20 -10.66 -24.56
CA ILE A 32 -2.38 -11.25 -23.22
C ILE A 32 -3.67 -10.77 -22.53
N VAL A 33 -4.06 -9.50 -22.71
CA VAL A 33 -5.28 -8.94 -22.12
C VAL A 33 -6.54 -9.45 -22.84
N GLU A 34 -6.47 -9.69 -24.16
CA GLU A 34 -7.57 -10.28 -24.92
C GLU A 34 -7.74 -11.77 -24.56
N ASP A 35 -6.66 -12.54 -24.47
CA ASP A 35 -6.68 -13.94 -24.01
C ASP A 35 -7.22 -14.07 -22.57
N ALA A 36 -6.79 -13.18 -21.66
CA ALA A 36 -7.28 -13.17 -20.29
C ALA A 36 -8.78 -12.85 -20.21
N ARG A 37 -9.28 -11.99 -21.10
CA ARG A 37 -10.71 -11.65 -21.16
C ARG A 37 -11.56 -12.84 -21.60
N ASP A 38 -11.08 -13.60 -22.58
CA ASP A 38 -11.79 -14.78 -23.07
C ASP A 38 -11.82 -15.89 -22.02
N LEU A 39 -10.71 -16.13 -21.32
CA LEU A 39 -10.66 -17.08 -20.18
C LEU A 39 -11.62 -16.69 -19.04
N ILE A 40 -11.71 -15.41 -18.69
CA ILE A 40 -12.63 -14.92 -17.66
C ILE A 40 -14.09 -15.12 -18.10
N LYS A 41 -14.39 -14.95 -19.39
CA LYS A 41 -15.73 -15.14 -19.93
C LYS A 41 -16.15 -16.60 -19.83
N THR A 42 -15.29 -17.54 -20.24
CA THR A 42 -15.55 -18.98 -20.15
C THR A 42 -15.72 -19.43 -18.69
N GLY A 43 -14.83 -18.99 -17.79
CA GLY A 43 -14.96 -19.34 -16.37
C GLY A 43 -16.25 -18.82 -15.72
N ARG A 44 -16.78 -17.67 -16.17
CA ARG A 44 -18.05 -17.13 -15.69
C ARG A 44 -19.25 -17.95 -16.16
N GLU A 45 -19.20 -18.50 -17.37
CA GLU A 45 -20.25 -19.37 -17.91
C GLU A 45 -20.28 -20.70 -17.14
N GLU A 46 -19.12 -21.30 -16.88
CA GLU A 46 -18.98 -22.53 -16.08
C GLU A 46 -19.46 -22.35 -14.62
N ILE A 47 -19.08 -21.23 -13.97
CA ILE A 47 -19.54 -20.91 -12.62
C ILE A 47 -21.06 -20.68 -12.59
N GLY A 48 -21.62 -20.07 -13.64
CA GLY A 48 -23.06 -19.86 -13.76
C GLY A 48 -23.85 -21.17 -13.86
N GLU A 49 -23.30 -22.17 -14.55
CA GLU A 49 -23.91 -23.50 -14.67
C GLU A 49 -23.86 -24.25 -13.33
N VAL A 50 -22.72 -24.27 -12.64
CA VAL A 50 -22.57 -24.90 -11.32
C VAL A 50 -23.43 -24.21 -10.25
N ALA A 51 -23.49 -22.87 -10.27
CA ALA A 51 -24.33 -22.11 -9.33
C ALA A 51 -25.84 -22.37 -9.56
N SER A 52 -26.24 -22.63 -10.81
CA SER A 52 -27.62 -23.00 -11.14
C SER A 52 -27.98 -24.39 -10.62
N SER A 53 -27.03 -25.34 -10.63
CA SER A 53 -27.21 -26.67 -10.04
C SER A 53 -27.31 -26.64 -8.51
N LEU A 54 -26.57 -25.75 -7.83
CA LEU A 54 -26.59 -25.64 -6.36
C LEU A 54 -27.88 -25.01 -5.81
N ARG A 55 -28.60 -24.22 -6.61
CA ARG A 55 -29.80 -23.49 -6.18
C ARG A 55 -31.03 -24.39 -5.95
N VAL A 56 -30.99 -25.66 -6.36
CA VAL A 56 -32.11 -26.60 -6.21
C VAL A 56 -32.11 -27.29 -4.83
N GLU A 57 -30.97 -27.36 -4.13
CA GLU A 57 -30.90 -28.07 -2.83
C GLU A 57 -31.26 -27.22 -1.60
N GLU A 58 -31.30 -25.89 -1.71
CA GLU A 58 -31.35 -24.99 -0.56
C GLU A 58 -32.77 -24.58 -0.08
N GLN A 59 -33.84 -25.17 -0.62
CA GLN A 59 -35.22 -24.80 -0.26
C GLN A 59 -35.89 -25.65 0.84
N ASN A 60 -35.21 -26.63 1.45
CA ASN A 60 -35.85 -27.56 2.40
C ASN A 60 -35.32 -27.57 3.84
N LYS A 61 -34.76 -26.45 4.36
CA LYS A 61 -34.42 -26.41 5.79
C LYS A 61 -34.83 -25.10 6.46
N ALA A 62 -35.73 -25.23 7.44
CA ALA A 62 -36.31 -24.14 8.23
C ALA A 62 -35.26 -23.42 9.12
N PRO A 63 -35.52 -22.16 9.53
CA PRO A 63 -34.54 -21.31 10.22
C PRO A 63 -34.43 -21.66 11.71
N SER A 64 -33.21 -21.92 12.20
CA SER A 64 -32.89 -22.12 13.61
C SER A 64 -31.98 -20.99 14.10
N GLU A 65 -32.55 -20.11 14.92
CA GLU A 65 -31.99 -19.33 16.03
C GLU A 65 -30.47 -19.01 16.02
N GLU A 66 -30.14 -17.72 15.87
CA GLU A 66 -28.81 -17.15 16.01
C GLU A 66 -28.26 -17.32 17.44
N LYS A 67 -27.13 -18.02 17.56
CA LYS A 67 -26.20 -17.86 18.67
C LYS A 67 -25.01 -17.03 18.23
N PRO A 68 -24.49 -16.13 19.08
CA PRO A 68 -23.40 -15.25 18.72
C PRO A 68 -22.16 -16.09 18.40
N ILE A 69 -21.59 -15.84 17.23
CA ILE A 69 -20.32 -16.43 16.80
C ILE A 69 -19.24 -15.88 17.73
N ILE A 70 -18.86 -16.67 18.73
CA ILE A 70 -17.63 -16.47 19.48
C ILE A 70 -16.50 -16.74 18.48
N THR A 71 -15.90 -15.69 17.96
CA THR A 71 -14.66 -15.78 17.18
C THR A 71 -13.60 -16.40 18.09
N THR A 72 -13.39 -17.70 17.93
CA THR A 72 -12.32 -18.42 18.58
C THR A 72 -11.01 -17.78 18.14
N LYS A 73 -10.37 -17.11 19.09
CA LYS A 73 -9.03 -16.58 18.99
C LYS A 73 -8.08 -17.77 18.85
N THR A 74 -7.92 -18.29 17.64
CA THR A 74 -6.77 -19.13 17.32
C THR A 74 -5.54 -18.27 17.59
N ALA A 75 -4.85 -18.61 18.68
CA ALA A 75 -3.55 -18.08 19.01
C ALA A 75 -2.59 -18.51 17.90
N ILE A 76 -2.50 -17.70 16.86
CA ILE A 76 -1.38 -17.74 15.94
C ILE A 76 -0.21 -17.19 16.75
N GLU A 77 0.75 -18.05 17.08
CA GLU A 77 2.09 -17.62 17.46
C GLU A 77 2.66 -16.82 16.27
N SER A 78 2.34 -15.54 16.21
CA SER A 78 2.72 -14.62 15.15
C SER A 78 3.43 -13.44 15.79
N GLY A 79 4.53 -13.00 15.21
CA GLY A 79 4.92 -11.62 15.44
C GLY A 79 3.85 -10.75 14.88
N THR A 80 3.31 -9.95 15.77
CA THR A 80 2.24 -9.04 15.46
C THR A 80 2.86 -7.76 14.94
N ALA A 81 3.55 -7.84 13.81
CA ALA A 81 3.76 -6.64 13.03
C ALA A 81 2.37 -6.20 12.54
N CYS A 82 1.89 -5.06 13.05
CA CYS A 82 0.53 -4.62 12.84
C CYS A 82 0.40 -3.92 11.48
N ILE A 83 0.17 -4.70 10.42
CA ILE A 83 0.02 -4.18 9.05
C ILE A 83 -1.13 -3.16 8.95
N SER A 84 -2.23 -3.38 9.69
CA SER A 84 -3.33 -2.40 9.76
C SER A 84 -2.88 -1.09 10.41
N CYS A 85 -2.08 -1.13 11.47
CA CYS A 85 -1.54 0.06 12.13
C CYS A 85 -0.60 0.82 11.17
N CYS A 86 0.19 0.11 10.38
CA CYS A 86 1.05 0.72 9.35
C CYS A 86 0.25 1.55 8.34
N ARG A 87 -0.91 1.04 7.91
CA ARG A 87 -1.82 1.78 7.02
C ARG A 87 -2.29 3.09 7.68
N ASP A 88 -2.65 3.04 8.95
CA ASP A 88 -3.19 4.19 9.67
C ASP A 88 -2.10 5.25 9.94
N HIS A 89 -0.88 4.82 10.28
CA HIS A 89 0.29 5.70 10.39
C HIS A 89 0.62 6.39 9.06
N LEU A 90 0.61 5.65 7.95
CA LEU A 90 0.83 6.22 6.61
C LEU A 90 -0.28 7.19 6.20
N SER A 91 -1.53 6.87 6.51
CA SER A 91 -2.69 7.74 6.26
C SER A 91 -2.58 9.06 7.02
N THR A 92 -2.23 8.98 8.30
CA THR A 92 -2.02 10.15 9.17
C THR A 92 -0.84 10.99 8.68
N SER A 93 0.27 10.35 8.34
CA SER A 93 1.46 11.01 7.78
C SER A 93 1.14 11.75 6.49
N SER A 94 0.45 11.10 5.55
CA SER A 94 0.04 11.71 4.28
C SER A 94 -0.89 12.90 4.49
N SER A 95 -1.85 12.78 5.41
CA SER A 95 -2.77 13.86 5.76
C SER A 95 -2.05 15.05 6.39
N ALA A 96 -1.12 14.80 7.31
CA ALA A 96 -0.30 15.84 7.92
C ALA A 96 0.57 16.54 6.87
N LEU A 97 1.28 15.80 6.02
CA LEU A 97 2.11 16.38 4.95
C LEU A 97 1.31 17.18 3.94
N SER A 98 0.10 16.71 3.58
CA SER A 98 -0.80 17.43 2.68
C SER A 98 -1.20 18.79 3.25
N GLU A 99 -1.53 18.84 4.54
CA GLU A 99 -1.84 20.11 5.21
C GLU A 99 -0.58 20.98 5.38
N GLY A 100 0.56 20.37 5.69
CA GLY A 100 1.85 21.05 5.74
C GLY A 100 2.20 21.72 4.40
N MET A 101 1.91 21.05 3.29
CA MET A 101 2.09 21.58 1.94
C MET A 101 1.17 22.78 1.65
N ARG A 102 -0.06 22.80 2.18
CA ARG A 102 -0.94 23.95 2.06
C ARG A 102 -0.31 25.19 2.71
N PHE A 103 0.19 25.06 3.94
CA PHE A 103 0.89 26.16 4.61
C PHE A 103 2.21 26.53 3.93
N ALA A 104 2.96 25.55 3.44
CA ALA A 104 4.23 25.79 2.78
C ALA A 104 4.08 26.56 1.45
N ARG A 105 3.01 26.30 0.69
CA ARG A 105 2.70 27.02 -0.56
C ARG A 105 2.30 28.47 -0.30
N ASP A 106 1.48 28.71 0.72
CA ASP A 106 0.93 30.04 0.98
C ASP A 106 1.89 30.94 1.79
N LYS A 107 2.58 30.35 2.77
CA LYS A 107 3.35 31.07 3.81
C LYS A 107 4.82 30.65 3.90
N GLY A 108 5.26 29.74 3.04
CA GLY A 108 6.62 29.20 3.01
C GLY A 108 6.85 28.05 3.99
N ILE A 109 7.87 27.23 3.70
CA ILE A 109 8.21 26.02 4.48
C ILE A 109 8.61 26.30 5.93
N ARG A 110 9.11 27.51 6.22
CA ARG A 110 9.48 27.95 7.58
C ARG A 110 8.27 28.37 8.42
N ASN A 111 7.06 28.33 7.86
CA ASN A 111 5.86 28.57 8.63
C ASN A 111 5.78 27.57 9.81
N PRO A 112 5.51 28.03 11.04
CA PRO A 112 5.47 27.14 12.20
C PRO A 112 4.49 25.97 12.04
N GLU A 113 3.37 26.18 11.35
CA GLU A 113 2.38 25.14 11.12
C GLU A 113 2.87 24.14 10.05
N ALA A 114 3.56 24.59 9.00
CA ALA A 114 4.18 23.67 8.04
C ALA A 114 5.20 22.75 8.73
N LEU A 115 6.06 23.33 9.59
CA LEU A 115 7.04 22.56 10.38
C LEU A 115 6.36 21.63 11.38
N ARG A 116 5.27 22.08 12.05
CA ARG A 116 4.50 21.25 12.97
C ARG A 116 3.92 20.03 12.27
N ARG A 117 3.36 20.20 11.08
CA ARG A 117 2.78 19.12 10.27
C ARG A 117 3.82 18.11 9.80
N ILE A 118 4.99 18.60 9.36
CA ILE A 118 6.14 17.76 9.02
C ILE A 118 6.56 16.92 10.24
N ARG A 119 6.64 17.54 11.42
CA ARG A 119 6.99 16.84 12.66
C ARG A 119 6.00 15.73 13.01
N ILE A 120 4.69 15.99 12.89
CA ILE A 120 3.67 14.96 13.10
C ILE A 120 3.90 13.77 12.16
N ALA A 121 4.11 14.01 10.87
CA ALA A 121 4.37 12.93 9.92
C ALA A 121 5.64 12.14 10.27
N PHE A 122 6.71 12.81 10.71
CA PHE A 122 7.91 12.11 11.20
C PHE A 122 7.64 11.26 12.44
N ASP A 123 6.89 11.77 13.41
CA ASP A 123 6.57 11.05 14.64
C ASP A 123 5.75 9.78 14.34
N GLU A 124 4.80 9.86 13.41
CA GLU A 124 3.99 8.72 12.95
C GLU A 124 4.84 7.66 12.21
N LEU A 125 5.72 8.07 11.30
CA LEU A 125 6.63 7.14 10.61
C LEU A 125 7.59 6.49 11.60
N ASN A 126 8.11 7.24 12.57
CA ASN A 126 8.97 6.70 13.62
C ASN A 126 8.25 5.68 14.51
N ALA A 127 6.99 5.96 14.88
CA ALA A 127 6.18 5.02 15.64
C ALA A 127 5.97 3.71 14.86
N MET A 128 5.57 3.82 13.60
CA MET A 128 5.38 2.68 12.71
C MET A 128 6.66 1.84 12.56
N GLU A 129 7.82 2.45 12.31
CA GLU A 129 9.07 1.71 12.11
C GLU A 129 9.58 1.03 13.38
N ARG A 130 9.35 1.64 14.55
CA ARG A 130 9.95 1.18 15.82
C ARG A 130 9.03 0.27 16.61
N ILE A 131 7.73 0.33 16.37
CA ILE A 131 6.71 -0.43 17.11
C ILE A 131 6.11 -1.47 16.16
N ASP A 132 5.40 -1.03 15.12
CA ASP A 132 4.63 -1.95 14.27
C ASP A 132 5.50 -2.76 13.31
N LEU A 133 6.59 -2.18 12.81
CA LEU A 133 7.52 -2.80 11.88
C LEU A 133 8.88 -3.05 12.52
N ALA A 134 8.90 -3.19 13.85
CA ALA A 134 10.11 -3.55 14.57
C ALA A 134 10.73 -4.85 13.98
N PRO A 135 12.07 -4.96 13.95
CA PRO A 135 12.73 -6.16 13.41
C PRO A 135 12.22 -7.46 14.06
N ASP A 136 11.99 -7.43 15.37
CA ASP A 136 11.51 -8.59 16.13
C ASP A 136 10.11 -9.03 15.68
N GLU A 137 9.26 -8.10 15.26
CA GLU A 137 7.90 -8.39 14.78
C GLU A 137 7.89 -8.82 13.31
N THR A 138 8.69 -8.16 12.47
CA THR A 138 8.76 -8.44 11.03
C THR A 138 9.43 -9.78 10.70
N VAL A 139 10.38 -10.24 11.52
CA VAL A 139 11.02 -11.56 11.34
C VAL A 139 10.02 -12.70 11.42
N LYS A 140 9.03 -12.56 12.31
CA LYS A 140 8.02 -13.58 12.61
C LYS A 140 6.92 -13.64 11.52
N LEU A 141 6.77 -12.61 10.69
CA LEU A 141 5.85 -12.63 9.54
C LEU A 141 6.29 -13.64 8.46
N LYS A 142 5.33 -14.15 7.69
CA LYS A 142 5.56 -15.09 6.58
C LYS A 142 4.72 -14.70 5.34
N GLY A 143 5.17 -15.13 4.17
CA GLY A 143 4.46 -14.92 2.91
C GLY A 143 4.23 -13.44 2.58
N ALA A 144 3.04 -13.14 2.04
CA ALA A 144 2.68 -11.82 1.54
C ALA A 144 2.76 -10.70 2.60
N GLU A 145 2.48 -11.00 3.88
CA GLU A 145 2.55 -10.01 4.96
C GLU A 145 3.99 -9.56 5.21
N LYS A 146 4.96 -10.50 5.11
CA LYS A 146 6.39 -10.18 5.24
C LYS A 146 6.87 -9.32 4.09
N ASP A 147 6.44 -9.63 2.86
CA ASP A 147 6.79 -8.85 1.68
C ASP A 147 6.23 -7.43 1.77
N LEU A 148 4.99 -7.30 2.26
CA LEU A 148 4.35 -6.01 2.49
C LEU A 148 5.06 -5.21 3.59
N ALA A 149 5.39 -5.82 4.74
CA ALA A 149 6.15 -5.17 5.80
C ALA A 149 7.51 -4.65 5.31
N ASN A 150 8.24 -5.46 4.55
CA ASN A 150 9.52 -5.08 3.97
C ASN A 150 9.37 -3.97 2.92
N TRP A 151 8.29 -3.98 2.14
CA TRP A 151 7.99 -2.91 1.21
C TRP A 151 7.70 -1.59 1.93
N THR A 152 6.88 -1.64 2.99
CA THR A 152 6.54 -0.46 3.80
C THR A 152 7.78 0.16 4.44
N LEU A 153 8.67 -0.65 5.04
CA LEU A 153 9.93 -0.18 5.64
C LEU A 153 10.87 0.52 4.63
N ARG A 154 10.81 0.15 3.34
CA ARG A 154 11.59 0.84 2.31
C ARG A 154 10.99 2.18 1.91
N GLY A 155 9.67 2.31 1.99
CA GLY A 155 8.95 3.54 1.64
C GLY A 155 8.92 4.59 2.75
N SER A 156 9.14 4.18 4.00
CA SER A 156 9.14 5.08 5.16
C SER A 156 10.49 5.76 5.44
N ARG A 157 11.59 5.26 4.85
CA ARG A 157 12.97 5.76 4.98
C ARG A 157 13.39 6.65 3.82
#